data_AF-A0A958HLB5-F1
#
_entry.id   AF-A0A958HLB5-F1
#
_cell.length_a   1.000
_cell.length_b   1.000
_cell.length_c   1.000
_cell.angle_alpha   90.00
_cell.angle_beta   90.00
_cell.angle_gamma   90.00
#
_symmetry.space_group_name_H-M   'P 1'
#
loop_
_entity.id
_entity.type
_entity.pdbx_description
1 polymer ?
#
loop_
_entity_poly.entity_id
_entity_poly.type
_entity_poly.pdbx_seq_one_letter_code
_entity_poly.pdbx_strand_id
1 'polypeptide(L)'
;MKLNQLLSLGLMTAGAAATILPLQRRVIWDNANRTFAIALDLDDTTEAAARAGVALDDLLHELWHAGATHLTVPEDTLARLMAQGRLAVAVPVVPLPEPPRVARWSYLASGEPGLLERIKVELDARQPALDTRLIDEGDRSLLAVSGDFVSLQQVGLGFDPELAHLADHAGLQPLPRPVSYPWPTAVTIERTLAQAVAITKSHSNTPAIVAFQGDGAPGHPGELILGHEMLMHETIGAMQRQGLTFAYFAESRHQR
;
A
#
# COMPACT_ATOMS: atom_id res chain seq x y z
N MET A 1 14.14 38.31 46.75
CA MET A 1 13.67 36.98 46.28
C MET A 1 14.57 35.91 46.86
N LYS A 2 14.02 34.76 47.27
CA LYS A 2 14.83 33.63 47.76
C LYS A 2 15.56 32.98 46.57
N LEU A 3 16.78 32.47 46.77
CA LEU A 3 17.58 31.80 45.73
C LEU A 3 16.78 30.75 44.96
N ASN A 4 15.95 29.96 45.66
CA ASN A 4 15.09 28.94 45.06
C ASN A 4 14.05 29.51 44.08
N GLN A 5 13.56 30.74 44.30
CA GLN A 5 12.64 31.41 43.38
C GLN A 5 13.35 31.83 42.09
N LEU A 6 14.58 32.36 42.21
CA LEU A 6 15.38 32.73 41.03
C LEU A 6 15.76 31.48 40.21
N LEU A 7 16.12 30.39 40.88
CA LEU A 7 16.47 29.12 40.24
C LEU A 7 15.27 28.50 39.52
N SER A 8 14.10 28.49 40.15
CA SER A 8 12.86 27.99 39.54
C SER A 8 12.44 28.83 38.33
N LEU A 9 12.53 30.16 38.44
CA LEU A 9 12.19 31.07 37.34
C LEU A 9 13.15 30.90 36.16
N GLY A 10 14.45 30.71 36.43
CA GLY A 10 15.48 30.44 35.42
C GLY A 10 15.24 29.13 34.68
N LEU A 11 14.89 28.06 35.40
CA LEU A 11 14.55 26.76 34.79
C LEU A 11 13.28 26.84 33.94
N MET A 12 12.23 27.53 34.41
CA MET A 12 11.00 27.72 33.63
C MET A 12 11.24 28.53 32.34
N THR A 13 12.02 29.61 32.43
CA THR A 13 12.35 30.43 31.25
C THR A 13 13.24 29.71 30.27
N ALA A 14 14.25 28.96 30.74
CA ALA A 14 15.08 28.13 29.89
C ALA A 14 14.27 27.01 29.20
N GLY A 15 13.36 26.35 29.94
CA GLY A 15 12.44 25.37 29.39
C GLY A 15 11.51 25.96 28.33
N ALA A 16 10.88 27.11 28.62
CA ALA A 16 10.04 27.81 27.66
C ALA A 16 10.82 28.19 26.40
N ALA A 17 12.01 28.77 26.54
CA ALA A 17 12.88 29.12 25.42
C ALA A 17 13.27 27.90 24.57
N ALA A 18 13.59 26.77 25.21
CA ALA A 18 13.91 25.52 24.52
C ALA A 18 12.75 24.96 23.68
N THR A 19 11.49 25.26 24.06
CA THR A 19 10.30 24.80 23.32
C THR A 19 9.91 25.68 22.13
N ILE A 20 10.42 26.92 22.03
CA ILE A 20 10.03 27.86 20.96
C ILE A 20 10.34 27.29 19.57
N LEU A 21 11.56 26.79 19.36
CA LEU A 21 11.98 26.26 18.05
C LEU A 21 11.17 25.03 17.61
N PRO A 22 10.97 23.99 18.46
CA PRO A 22 10.06 22.89 18.16
C PRO A 22 8.63 23.35 17.86
N LEU A 23 8.08 24.29 18.64
CA LEU A 23 6.71 24.78 18.43
C LEU A 23 6.57 25.55 17.11
N GLN A 24 7.54 26.40 16.76
CA GLN A 24 7.55 27.10 15.48
C GLN A 24 7.62 26.12 14.31
N ARG A 25 8.50 25.11 14.38
CA ARG A 25 8.57 24.04 13.38
C ARG A 25 7.25 23.31 13.24
N ARG A 26 6.58 23.03 14.36
CA ARG A 26 5.26 22.38 14.36
C ARG A 26 4.17 23.26 13.78
N VAL A 27 4.11 24.55 14.11
CA VAL A 27 3.13 25.49 13.53
C VAL A 27 3.33 25.63 12.03
N ILE A 28 4.58 25.72 11.56
CA ILE A 28 4.89 25.73 10.12
C ILE A 28 4.43 24.43 9.46
N TRP A 29 4.73 23.29 10.09
CA TRP A 29 4.30 21.98 9.61
C TRP A 29 2.78 21.84 9.55
N ASP A 30 2.08 22.20 10.62
CA ASP A 30 0.62 22.10 10.72
C ASP A 30 -0.05 23.03 9.72
N ASN A 31 0.48 24.24 9.49
CA ASN A 31 -0.02 25.17 8.47
C ASN A 31 0.24 24.69 7.04
N ALA A 32 1.37 24.02 6.80
CA ALA A 32 1.71 23.45 5.50
C ALA A 32 0.89 22.18 5.18
N ASN A 33 0.41 21.46 6.21
CA ASN A 33 -0.27 20.17 6.07
C ASN A 33 -1.78 20.24 6.42
N ARG A 34 -2.46 21.37 6.11
CA ARG A 34 -3.92 21.52 6.34
C ARG A 34 -4.79 20.94 5.22
N THR A 35 -4.24 20.01 4.45
CA THR A 35 -4.98 19.38 3.35
C THR A 35 -5.70 18.17 3.89
N PHE A 36 -7.03 18.24 3.94
CA PHE A 36 -7.87 17.11 4.30
C PHE A 36 -8.39 16.46 3.03
N ALA A 37 -8.28 15.13 2.97
CA ALA A 37 -8.83 14.32 1.89
C ALA A 37 -9.92 13.40 2.47
N ILE A 38 -10.97 13.17 1.69
CA ILE A 38 -11.98 12.16 1.97
C ILE A 38 -11.67 11.01 1.03
N ALA A 39 -11.04 9.98 1.55
CA ALA A 39 -10.67 8.80 0.81
C ALA A 39 -11.71 7.70 1.02
N LEU A 40 -12.19 7.14 -0.08
CA LEU A 40 -13.04 5.96 -0.11
C LEU A 40 -12.14 4.73 -0.08
N ASP A 41 -12.45 3.75 0.79
CA ASP A 41 -11.78 2.47 0.69
C ASP A 41 -12.39 1.63 -0.44
N LEU A 42 -11.57 1.17 -1.39
CA LEU A 42 -12.04 0.42 -2.55
C LEU A 42 -12.75 -0.89 -2.15
N ASP A 43 -12.26 -1.61 -1.15
CA ASP A 43 -12.87 -2.88 -0.77
C ASP A 43 -14.23 -2.65 -0.11
N ASP A 44 -14.29 -1.72 0.83
CA ASP A 44 -15.54 -1.35 1.51
C ASP A 44 -16.57 -0.80 0.52
N THR A 45 -16.15 0.04 -0.43
CA THR A 45 -17.04 0.57 -1.47
C THR A 45 -17.49 -0.50 -2.46
N THR A 46 -16.63 -1.44 -2.83
CA THR A 46 -17.00 -2.59 -3.66
C THR A 46 -18.03 -3.46 -2.96
N GLU A 47 -17.84 -3.76 -1.68
CA GLU A 47 -18.83 -4.49 -0.88
C GLU A 47 -20.14 -3.72 -0.75
N ALA A 48 -20.08 -2.41 -0.51
CA ALA A 48 -21.26 -1.56 -0.40
C ALA A 48 -22.05 -1.52 -1.70
N ALA A 49 -21.38 -1.37 -2.86
CA ALA A 49 -22.00 -1.39 -4.18
C ALA A 49 -22.71 -2.72 -4.43
N ALA A 50 -22.02 -3.84 -4.14
CA ALA A 50 -22.59 -5.18 -4.29
C ALA A 50 -23.83 -5.40 -3.41
N ARG A 51 -23.79 -4.95 -2.14
CA ARG A 51 -24.93 -5.05 -1.20
C ARG A 51 -26.10 -4.16 -1.61
N ALA A 52 -25.82 -2.98 -2.15
CA ALA A 52 -26.83 -2.05 -2.63
C ALA A 52 -27.40 -2.43 -4.01
N GLY A 53 -26.75 -3.35 -4.73
CA GLY A 53 -27.16 -3.75 -6.08
C GLY A 53 -26.94 -2.66 -7.13
N VAL A 54 -25.94 -1.80 -6.91
CA VAL A 54 -25.55 -0.72 -7.83
C VAL A 54 -24.20 -1.03 -8.47
N ALA A 55 -23.93 -0.48 -9.65
CA ALA A 55 -22.60 -0.58 -10.24
C ALA A 55 -21.60 0.22 -9.40
N LEU A 56 -20.37 -0.27 -9.28
CA LEU A 56 -19.32 0.40 -8.51
C LEU A 56 -19.03 1.80 -9.05
N ASP A 57 -18.92 1.94 -10.37
CA ASP A 57 -18.66 3.22 -11.05
C ASP A 57 -19.72 4.27 -10.69
N ASP A 58 -21.00 3.88 -10.68
CA ASP A 58 -22.12 4.76 -10.33
C ASP A 58 -22.01 5.21 -8.87
N LEU A 59 -21.74 4.27 -7.95
CA LEU A 59 -21.57 4.58 -6.53
C LEU A 59 -20.38 5.52 -6.31
N LEU A 60 -19.24 5.27 -6.96
CA LEU A 60 -18.06 6.12 -6.85
C LEU A 60 -18.33 7.53 -7.39
N HIS A 61 -19.06 7.65 -8.50
CA HIS A 61 -19.46 8.94 -9.05
C HIS A 61 -20.38 9.71 -8.10
N GLU A 62 -21.37 9.05 -7.49
CA GLU A 62 -22.24 9.66 -6.48
C GLU A 62 -21.46 10.13 -5.24
N LEU A 63 -20.54 9.29 -4.75
CA LEU A 63 -19.71 9.63 -3.60
C LEU A 63 -18.74 10.79 -3.90
N TRP A 64 -18.24 10.89 -5.12
CA TRP A 64 -17.47 12.04 -5.58
C TRP A 64 -18.29 13.34 -5.54
N HIS A 65 -19.53 13.33 -6.06
CA HIS A 65 -20.45 14.48 -5.93
C HIS A 65 -20.80 14.82 -4.47
N ALA A 66 -20.76 13.83 -3.58
CA ALA A 66 -20.93 14.01 -2.14
C ALA A 66 -19.67 14.54 -1.42
N GLY A 67 -18.57 14.75 -2.14
CA GLY A 67 -17.35 15.37 -1.62
C GLY A 67 -16.19 14.40 -1.36
N ALA A 68 -16.31 13.11 -1.74
CA ALA A 68 -15.15 12.23 -1.77
C ALA A 68 -14.10 12.77 -2.76
N THR A 69 -12.82 12.68 -2.38
CA THR A 69 -11.72 13.23 -3.18
C THR A 69 -10.75 12.16 -3.68
N HIS A 70 -10.64 11.04 -2.98
CA HIS A 70 -9.70 9.97 -3.32
C HIS A 70 -10.35 8.60 -3.25
N LEU A 71 -9.79 7.64 -3.99
CA LEU A 71 -10.10 6.22 -3.91
C LEU A 71 -8.83 5.47 -3.52
N THR A 72 -8.88 4.62 -2.50
CA THR A 72 -7.72 3.81 -2.13
C THR A 72 -7.43 2.77 -3.21
N VAL A 73 -6.16 2.61 -3.57
CA VAL A 73 -5.71 1.59 -4.52
C VAL A 73 -4.75 0.66 -3.79
N PRO A 74 -5.24 -0.46 -3.23
CA PRO A 74 -4.39 -1.41 -2.53
C PRO A 74 -3.36 -2.07 -3.45
N GLU A 75 -2.17 -2.32 -2.92
CA GLU A 75 -1.18 -3.15 -3.60
C GLU A 75 -1.72 -4.59 -3.68
N ASP A 76 -1.56 -5.23 -4.84
CA ASP A 76 -1.96 -6.62 -5.01
C ASP A 76 -1.08 -7.53 -4.17
N THR A 77 -1.68 -8.58 -3.63
CA THR A 77 -0.99 -9.70 -2.99
C THR A 77 -1.60 -11.01 -3.48
N LEU A 78 -0.90 -12.14 -3.35
CA LEU A 78 -1.52 -13.42 -3.73
C LEU A 78 -2.76 -13.69 -2.88
N ALA A 79 -2.75 -13.34 -1.59
CA ALA A 79 -3.92 -13.46 -0.72
C ALA A 79 -5.11 -12.67 -1.26
N ARG A 80 -4.89 -11.40 -1.61
CA ARG A 80 -5.93 -10.51 -2.14
C ARG A 80 -6.49 -11.01 -3.46
N LEU A 81 -5.61 -11.35 -4.42
CA LEU A 81 -6.01 -11.85 -5.73
C LEU A 81 -6.79 -13.17 -5.62
N MET A 82 -6.43 -14.03 -4.66
CA MET A 82 -7.19 -15.25 -4.37
C MET A 82 -8.54 -14.97 -3.74
N ALA A 83 -8.62 -14.05 -2.77
CA ALA A 83 -9.88 -13.65 -2.14
C ALA A 83 -10.87 -13.05 -3.16
N GLN A 84 -10.36 -12.35 -4.18
CA GLN A 84 -11.12 -11.80 -5.30
C GLN A 84 -11.47 -12.83 -6.39
N GLY A 85 -10.97 -14.07 -6.29
CA GLY A 85 -11.17 -15.11 -7.30
C GLY A 85 -10.40 -14.88 -8.61
N ARG A 86 -9.49 -13.90 -8.68
CA ARG A 86 -8.64 -13.61 -9.84
C ARG A 86 -7.49 -14.60 -9.99
N LEU A 87 -7.12 -15.23 -8.88
CA LEU A 87 -6.03 -16.21 -8.80
C LEU A 87 -6.50 -17.45 -8.03
N ALA A 88 -6.12 -18.63 -8.48
CA ALA A 88 -6.44 -19.88 -7.80
C ALA A 88 -5.22 -20.80 -7.74
N VAL A 89 -5.15 -21.63 -6.71
CA VAL A 89 -4.20 -22.75 -6.66
C VAL A 89 -4.69 -23.83 -7.63
N ALA A 90 -3.79 -24.28 -8.49
CA ALA A 90 -4.07 -25.29 -9.50
C ALA A 90 -3.26 -26.56 -9.27
N VAL A 91 -3.71 -27.66 -9.88
CA VAL A 91 -2.94 -28.89 -9.99
C VAL A 91 -2.53 -29.04 -11.47
N PRO A 92 -1.23 -29.11 -11.77
CA PRO A 92 -0.76 -29.31 -13.13
C PRO A 92 -1.08 -30.73 -13.60
N VAL A 93 -1.30 -30.90 -14.90
CA VAL A 93 -1.39 -32.22 -15.54
C VAL A 93 -0.04 -32.92 -15.46
N VAL A 94 1.04 -32.19 -15.71
CA VAL A 94 2.41 -32.69 -15.58
C VAL A 94 3.18 -31.75 -14.66
N PRO A 95 3.47 -32.15 -13.40
CA PRO A 95 4.27 -31.32 -12.52
C PRO A 95 5.69 -31.19 -13.06
N LEU A 96 6.37 -30.11 -12.66
CA LEU A 96 7.77 -29.89 -13.02
C LEU A 96 8.61 -31.06 -12.48
N PRO A 97 9.45 -31.70 -13.33
CA PRO A 97 10.21 -32.88 -12.93
C PRO A 97 11.36 -32.55 -11.99
N GLU A 98 11.87 -31.32 -12.06
CA GLU A 98 12.97 -30.84 -11.24
C GLU A 98 12.45 -30.35 -9.88
N PRO A 99 13.06 -30.76 -8.75
CA PRO A 99 12.75 -30.16 -7.47
C PRO A 99 13.14 -28.67 -7.48
N PRO A 100 12.36 -27.79 -6.83
CA PRO A 100 12.72 -26.39 -6.72
C PRO A 100 13.95 -26.20 -5.81
N ARG A 101 14.64 -25.06 -5.93
CA ARG A 101 15.74 -24.71 -5.02
C ARG A 101 15.27 -24.54 -3.57
N VAL A 102 14.04 -24.04 -3.39
CA VAL A 102 13.48 -23.72 -2.08
C VAL A 102 12.13 -24.41 -1.90
N ALA A 103 12.01 -25.17 -0.81
CA ALA A 103 10.77 -25.82 -0.37
C ALA A 103 10.08 -26.67 -1.45
N ARG A 104 8.89 -26.25 -1.93
CA ARG A 104 8.04 -27.02 -2.85
C ARG A 104 7.48 -26.11 -3.95
N TRP A 105 7.10 -26.73 -5.07
CA TRP A 105 6.34 -26.04 -6.11
C TRP A 105 4.89 -25.82 -5.67
N SER A 106 4.42 -24.59 -5.86
CA SER A 106 3.00 -24.23 -5.82
C SER A 106 2.61 -23.76 -7.21
N TYR A 107 1.45 -24.20 -7.71
CA TYR A 107 0.99 -23.86 -9.05
C TYR A 107 -0.23 -22.94 -8.96
N LEU A 108 -0.18 -21.86 -9.71
CA LEU A 108 -1.20 -20.82 -9.72
C LEU A 108 -1.79 -20.70 -11.12
N ALA A 109 -3.10 -20.51 -11.17
CA ALA A 109 -3.85 -20.26 -12.41
C ALA A 109 -4.62 -18.95 -12.29
N SER A 110 -4.78 -18.28 -13.42
CA SER A 110 -5.67 -17.14 -13.57
C SER A 110 -6.37 -17.21 -14.92
N GLY A 111 -7.62 -16.74 -14.98
CA GLY A 111 -8.32 -16.50 -16.24
C GLY A 111 -8.02 -15.11 -16.83
N GLU A 112 -7.29 -14.27 -16.12
CA GLU A 112 -6.99 -12.91 -16.51
C GLU A 112 -5.72 -12.85 -17.39
N PRO A 113 -5.81 -12.30 -18.62
CA PRO A 113 -4.66 -12.18 -19.50
C PRO A 113 -3.55 -11.33 -18.88
N GLY A 114 -2.32 -11.83 -18.86
CA GLY A 114 -1.15 -11.09 -18.39
C GLY A 114 -0.95 -11.06 -16.87
N LEU A 115 -1.91 -11.55 -16.07
CA LEU A 115 -1.80 -11.52 -14.61
C LEU A 115 -0.65 -12.40 -14.12
N LEU A 116 -0.50 -13.62 -14.67
CA LEU A 116 0.55 -14.55 -14.25
C LEU A 116 1.95 -14.03 -14.61
N GLU A 117 2.09 -13.38 -15.76
CA GLU A 117 3.32 -12.70 -16.19
C GLU A 117 3.68 -11.55 -15.24
N ARG A 118 2.70 -10.71 -14.86
CA ARG A 118 2.90 -9.63 -13.89
C ARG A 118 3.34 -10.17 -12.54
N ILE A 119 2.65 -11.19 -12.03
CA ILE A 119 3.00 -11.84 -10.76
C ILE A 119 4.43 -12.40 -10.83
N LYS A 120 4.79 -13.09 -11.93
CA LYS A 120 6.13 -13.62 -12.13
C LYS A 120 7.20 -12.52 -12.07
N VAL A 121 7.00 -11.42 -12.80
CA VAL A 121 7.95 -10.30 -12.83
C VAL A 121 8.16 -9.70 -11.44
N GLU A 122 7.08 -9.53 -10.67
CA GLU A 122 7.17 -8.96 -9.31
C GLU A 122 7.81 -9.93 -8.32
N LEU A 123 7.47 -11.22 -8.37
CA LEU A 123 8.10 -12.22 -7.52
C LEU A 123 9.59 -12.37 -7.84
N ASP A 124 9.99 -12.38 -9.11
CA ASP A 124 11.41 -12.45 -9.50
C ASP A 124 12.19 -11.22 -9.00
N ALA A 125 11.57 -10.02 -9.04
CA ALA A 125 12.19 -8.79 -8.58
C ALA A 125 12.30 -8.71 -7.04
N ARG A 126 11.31 -9.24 -6.32
CA ARG A 126 11.20 -9.10 -4.85
C ARG A 126 11.79 -10.28 -4.10
N GLN A 127 11.85 -11.45 -4.75
CA GLN A 127 12.28 -12.72 -4.19
C GLN A 127 13.18 -13.48 -5.18
N PRO A 128 14.37 -12.95 -5.52
CA PRO A 128 15.24 -13.54 -6.55
C PRO A 128 15.79 -14.92 -6.19
N ALA A 129 15.66 -15.35 -4.93
CA ALA A 129 16.02 -16.69 -4.49
C ALA A 129 14.97 -17.75 -4.85
N LEU A 130 13.75 -17.34 -5.20
CA LEU A 130 12.70 -18.25 -5.64
C LEU A 130 12.87 -18.56 -7.12
N ASP A 131 12.56 -19.80 -7.48
CA ASP A 131 12.30 -20.16 -8.85
C ASP A 131 10.84 -19.85 -9.19
N THR A 132 10.62 -19.14 -10.30
CA THR A 132 9.29 -18.96 -10.90
C THR A 132 9.32 -19.36 -12.37
N ARG A 133 8.31 -20.11 -12.83
CA ARG A 133 8.21 -20.58 -14.22
C ARG A 133 6.77 -20.52 -14.70
N LEU A 134 6.55 -19.92 -15.88
CA LEU A 134 5.28 -20.08 -16.59
C LEU A 134 5.29 -21.43 -17.31
N ILE A 135 4.16 -22.13 -17.24
CA ILE A 135 3.94 -23.44 -17.83
C ILE A 135 2.67 -23.34 -18.66
N ASP A 136 2.78 -23.62 -19.95
CA ASP A 136 1.62 -23.74 -20.83
C ASP A 136 1.10 -25.17 -20.83
N GLU A 137 -0.14 -25.37 -20.36
CA GLU A 137 -0.83 -26.65 -20.34
C GLU A 137 -2.06 -26.60 -21.26
N GLY A 138 -1.83 -26.70 -22.56
CA GLY A 138 -2.91 -26.72 -23.54
C GLY A 138 -3.59 -25.36 -23.67
N ASP A 139 -4.79 -25.23 -23.11
CA ASP A 139 -5.65 -24.04 -23.16
C ASP A 139 -5.50 -23.11 -21.95
N ARG A 140 -4.66 -23.48 -20.98
CA ARG A 140 -4.38 -22.67 -19.77
C ARG A 140 -2.89 -22.48 -19.55
N SER A 141 -2.53 -21.33 -19.00
CA SER A 141 -1.18 -21.08 -18.48
C SER A 141 -1.20 -21.17 -16.96
N LEU A 142 -0.13 -21.75 -16.39
CA LEU A 142 0.09 -21.86 -14.96
C LEU A 142 1.39 -21.14 -14.58
N LEU A 143 1.42 -20.54 -13.40
CA LEU A 143 2.64 -20.05 -12.78
C LEU A 143 3.06 -21.02 -11.68
N ALA A 144 4.19 -21.68 -11.88
CA ALA A 144 4.87 -22.44 -10.84
C ALA A 144 5.78 -21.52 -10.03
N VAL A 145 5.61 -21.52 -8.71
CA VAL A 145 6.41 -20.72 -7.76
C VAL A 145 6.98 -21.65 -6.70
N SER A 146 8.29 -21.59 -6.49
CA SER A 146 8.95 -22.28 -5.38
C SER A 146 8.75 -21.52 -4.05
N GLY A 147 8.89 -22.21 -2.93
CA GLY A 147 8.91 -21.59 -1.61
C GLY A 147 7.74 -21.98 -0.70
N ASP A 148 7.65 -21.28 0.44
CA ASP A 148 6.50 -21.41 1.33
C ASP A 148 5.36 -20.51 0.87
N PHE A 149 4.31 -21.13 0.32
CA PHE A 149 3.19 -20.40 -0.27
C PHE A 149 2.51 -19.44 0.72
N VAL A 150 2.37 -19.84 1.99
CA VAL A 150 1.71 -19.03 3.03
C VAL A 150 2.50 -17.73 3.27
N SER A 151 3.81 -17.81 3.36
CA SER A 151 4.69 -16.65 3.49
C SER A 151 4.63 -15.71 2.29
N LEU A 152 4.49 -16.25 1.07
CA LEU A 152 4.43 -15.46 -0.16
C LEU A 152 3.12 -14.72 -0.35
N GLN A 153 2.05 -15.16 0.34
CA GLN A 153 0.73 -14.57 0.18
C GLN A 153 0.63 -13.09 0.53
N GLN A 154 1.54 -12.60 1.38
CA GLN A 154 1.56 -11.21 1.86
C GLN A 154 2.55 -10.32 1.09
N VAL A 155 3.30 -10.87 0.13
CA VAL A 155 4.25 -10.07 -0.65
C VAL A 155 3.46 -9.15 -1.59
N GLY A 156 3.77 -7.86 -1.57
CA GLY A 156 3.23 -6.89 -2.51
C GLY A 156 3.66 -7.18 -3.94
N LEU A 157 2.71 -7.12 -4.88
CA LEU A 157 2.85 -7.46 -6.30
C LEU A 157 2.58 -6.23 -7.19
N GLY A 158 2.80 -5.04 -6.65
CA GLY A 158 2.50 -3.78 -7.32
C GLY A 158 1.00 -3.48 -7.38
N PHE A 159 0.64 -2.43 -8.11
CA PHE A 159 -0.73 -1.93 -8.17
C PHE A 159 -1.38 -2.34 -9.49
N ASP A 160 -2.70 -2.56 -9.44
CA ASP A 160 -3.50 -2.76 -10.63
C ASP A 160 -3.78 -1.39 -11.29
N PRO A 161 -3.31 -1.16 -12.53
CA PRO A 161 -3.52 0.12 -13.22
C PRO A 161 -5.01 0.40 -13.50
N GLU A 162 -5.83 -0.65 -13.68
CA GLU A 162 -7.26 -0.49 -13.95
C GLU A 162 -8.00 0.14 -12.77
N LEU A 163 -7.54 -0.11 -11.53
CA LEU A 163 -8.11 0.52 -10.34
C LEU A 163 -7.79 2.02 -10.27
N ALA A 164 -6.63 2.44 -10.78
CA ALA A 164 -6.31 3.86 -10.90
C ALA A 164 -7.13 4.54 -12.00
N HIS A 165 -7.36 3.85 -13.12
CA HIS A 165 -8.29 4.31 -14.16
C HIS A 165 -9.72 4.42 -13.65
N LEU A 166 -10.19 3.47 -12.84
CA LEU A 166 -11.49 3.52 -12.20
C LEU A 166 -11.65 4.77 -11.32
N ALA A 167 -10.63 5.08 -10.49
CA ALA A 167 -10.63 6.28 -9.67
C ALA A 167 -10.78 7.55 -10.52
N ASP A 168 -9.96 7.68 -11.56
CA ASP A 168 -9.95 8.84 -12.46
C ASP A 168 -11.28 8.98 -13.22
N HIS A 169 -11.83 7.88 -13.73
CA HIS A 169 -13.14 7.86 -14.38
C HIS A 169 -14.27 8.33 -13.47
N ALA A 170 -14.18 8.07 -12.16
CA ALA A 170 -15.14 8.56 -11.16
C ALA A 170 -14.89 10.01 -10.72
N GLY A 171 -13.80 10.65 -11.16
CA GLY A 171 -13.38 12.00 -10.73
C GLY A 171 -12.57 12.01 -9.42
N LEU A 172 -12.15 10.84 -8.94
CA LEU A 172 -11.38 10.64 -7.71
C LEU A 172 -9.89 10.55 -8.01
N GLN A 173 -9.06 10.99 -7.07
CA GLN A 173 -7.61 10.78 -7.17
C GLN A 173 -7.23 9.41 -6.61
N PRO A 174 -6.43 8.60 -7.33
CA PRO A 174 -5.96 7.33 -6.79
C PRO A 174 -5.04 7.57 -5.59
N LEU A 175 -5.27 6.83 -4.52
CA LEU A 175 -4.46 6.84 -3.30
C LEU A 175 -3.82 5.45 -3.10
N PRO A 176 -2.60 5.21 -3.63
CA PRO A 176 -1.91 3.94 -3.46
C PRO A 176 -1.77 3.56 -1.98
N ARG A 177 -2.07 2.30 -1.69
CA ARG A 177 -1.86 1.67 -0.38
C ARG A 177 -0.88 0.50 -0.47
N PRO A 178 0.43 0.78 -0.41
CA PRO A 178 1.45 -0.25 -0.33
C PRO A 178 1.24 -1.18 0.87
N VAL A 179 1.52 -2.47 0.66
CA VAL A 179 1.47 -3.47 1.73
C VAL A 179 2.85 -3.65 2.34
N SER A 180 2.90 -3.71 3.67
CA SER A 180 4.11 -4.07 4.39
C SER A 180 4.24 -5.60 4.51
N TYR A 181 5.46 -6.10 4.42
CA TYR A 181 5.75 -7.54 4.52
C TYR A 181 7.08 -7.78 5.24
N PRO A 182 7.36 -9.00 5.75
CA PRO A 182 8.41 -9.21 6.76
C PRO A 182 9.87 -8.98 6.32
N TRP A 183 10.13 -8.90 5.02
CA TRP A 183 11.49 -8.84 4.45
C TRP A 183 11.60 -7.88 3.27
N PRO A 184 11.19 -6.60 3.40
CA PRO A 184 11.46 -5.64 2.35
C PRO A 184 12.95 -5.28 2.37
N THR A 185 13.47 -4.87 1.23
CA THR A 185 14.81 -4.30 1.09
C THR A 185 14.68 -2.86 0.61
N ALA A 186 15.75 -2.07 0.71
CA ALA A 186 15.75 -0.72 0.14
C ALA A 186 15.36 -0.69 -1.35
N VAL A 187 15.75 -1.71 -2.11
CA VAL A 187 15.43 -1.85 -3.54
C VAL A 187 13.95 -2.14 -3.75
N THR A 188 13.36 -3.04 -2.97
CA THR A 188 11.93 -3.36 -3.12
C THR A 188 11.03 -2.23 -2.61
N ILE A 189 11.46 -1.50 -1.58
CA ILE A 189 10.78 -0.28 -1.11
C ILE A 189 10.77 0.79 -2.22
N GLU A 190 11.92 1.07 -2.82
CA GLU A 190 12.03 2.01 -3.94
C GLU A 190 11.13 1.58 -5.11
N ARG A 191 11.12 0.28 -5.43
CA ARG A 191 10.25 -0.28 -6.47
C ARG A 191 8.77 -0.03 -6.17
N THR A 192 8.29 -0.41 -4.98
CA THR A 192 6.89 -0.21 -4.58
C THR A 192 6.49 1.26 -4.63
N LEU A 193 7.33 2.16 -4.13
CA LEU A 193 7.03 3.60 -4.12
C LEU A 193 7.10 4.23 -5.51
N ALA A 194 7.99 3.76 -6.39
CA ALA A 194 8.00 4.16 -7.79
C ALA A 194 6.72 3.70 -8.52
N GLN A 195 6.22 2.50 -8.23
CA GLN A 195 4.94 2.01 -8.74
C GLN A 195 3.76 2.82 -8.22
N ALA A 196 3.76 3.19 -6.94
CA ALA A 196 2.75 4.09 -6.36
C ALA A 196 2.75 5.47 -7.04
N VAL A 197 3.93 6.00 -7.37
CA VAL A 197 4.04 7.23 -8.17
C VAL A 197 3.50 7.05 -9.59
N ALA A 198 3.76 5.92 -10.23
CA ALA A 198 3.31 5.68 -11.60
C ALA A 198 1.79 5.72 -11.72
N ILE A 199 1.06 5.16 -10.75
CA ILE A 199 -0.41 5.18 -10.77
C ILE A 199 -1.03 6.52 -10.34
N THR A 200 -0.27 7.40 -9.67
CA THR A 200 -0.77 8.70 -9.21
C THR A 200 -0.48 9.81 -10.22
N LYS A 201 0.73 9.85 -10.78
CA LYS A 201 1.15 10.86 -11.76
C LYS A 201 0.53 10.67 -13.14
N SER A 202 0.10 9.45 -13.47
CA SER A 202 -0.59 9.19 -14.75
C SER A 202 -1.95 9.90 -14.80
N HIS A 203 -2.50 10.31 -13.65
CA HIS A 203 -3.87 10.82 -13.53
C HIS A 203 -3.96 12.21 -12.88
N SER A 204 -2.86 12.77 -12.34
CA SER A 204 -2.87 14.12 -11.78
C SER A 204 -1.50 14.81 -11.78
N ASN A 205 -1.52 16.15 -11.88
CA ASN A 205 -0.36 17.03 -11.63
C ASN A 205 -0.17 17.37 -10.14
N THR A 206 -1.00 16.82 -9.24
CA THR A 206 -0.85 17.00 -7.79
C THR A 206 0.31 16.17 -7.24
N PRO A 207 0.88 16.56 -6.09
CA PRO A 207 1.87 15.74 -5.41
C PRO A 207 1.30 14.34 -5.17
N ALA A 208 2.04 13.31 -5.55
CA ALA A 208 1.63 11.93 -5.36
C ALA A 208 1.48 11.64 -3.86
N ILE A 209 0.31 11.16 -3.44
CA ILE A 209 0.01 10.83 -2.04
C ILE A 209 0.07 9.32 -1.90
N VAL A 210 0.62 8.83 -0.79
CA VAL A 210 0.63 7.40 -0.43
C VAL A 210 0.13 7.22 0.99
N ALA A 211 -0.68 6.19 1.23
CA ALA A 211 -1.14 5.82 2.56
C ALA A 211 -0.86 4.35 2.83
N PHE A 212 0.05 4.03 3.74
CA PHE A 212 0.44 2.64 3.98
C PHE A 212 -0.74 1.80 4.51
N GLN A 213 -0.85 0.57 4.02
CA GLN A 213 -1.80 -0.39 4.54
C GLN A 213 -1.29 -0.92 5.87
N GLY A 214 -1.99 -0.57 6.94
CA GLY A 214 -1.70 -1.09 8.26
C GLY A 214 -2.96 -1.62 8.90
N ASP A 215 -2.92 -2.87 9.35
CA ASP A 215 -3.92 -3.43 10.24
C ASP A 215 -3.70 -2.82 11.62
N GLY A 216 -4.17 -1.59 11.79
CA GLY A 216 -4.20 -0.95 13.10
C GLY A 216 -5.12 -1.75 14.01
N ALA A 217 -4.55 -2.49 14.96
CA ALA A 217 -5.34 -2.94 16.10
C ALA A 217 -6.01 -1.71 16.76
N PRO A 218 -7.19 -1.85 17.40
CA PRO A 218 -7.82 -0.73 18.11
C PRO A 218 -6.84 0.04 19.01
N GLY A 219 -6.54 1.30 18.66
CA GLY A 219 -5.59 2.13 19.42
C GLY A 219 -4.12 2.05 19.00
N HIS A 220 -3.79 1.23 17.99
CA HIS A 220 -2.51 1.21 17.30
C HIS A 220 -2.71 1.73 15.89
N PRO A 221 -2.14 2.90 15.52
CA PRO A 221 -2.17 3.35 14.14
C PRO A 221 -1.55 2.23 13.28
N GLY A 222 -2.21 1.87 12.17
CA GLY A 222 -1.67 0.90 11.23
C GLY A 222 -0.22 1.20 10.85
N GLU A 223 0.51 0.20 10.35
CA GLU A 223 1.91 0.33 9.94
C GLU A 223 2.17 1.62 9.14
N LEU A 224 2.96 2.51 9.73
CA LEU A 224 3.23 3.85 9.21
C LEU A 224 4.31 3.86 8.11
N ILE A 225 4.87 2.69 7.79
CA ILE A 225 6.04 2.51 6.92
C ILE A 225 5.98 1.15 6.21
N LEU A 226 6.75 1.01 5.13
CA LEU A 226 6.99 -0.29 4.51
C LEU A 226 8.07 -1.05 5.29
N GLY A 227 7.69 -2.21 5.83
CA GLY A 227 8.57 -3.07 6.60
C GLY A 227 8.64 -2.74 8.08
N HIS A 228 9.71 -3.22 8.72
CA HIS A 228 9.96 -2.96 10.13
C HIS A 228 10.55 -1.56 10.37
N GLU A 229 10.47 -1.06 11.61
CA GLU A 229 11.02 0.23 12.05
C GLU A 229 12.48 0.48 11.60
N MET A 230 13.25 -0.59 11.42
CA MET A 230 14.62 -0.55 10.92
C MET A 230 14.76 -0.02 9.48
N LEU A 231 13.70 -0.01 8.67
CA LEU A 231 13.69 0.48 7.28
C LEU A 231 13.00 1.83 7.11
N MET A 232 12.75 2.54 8.21
CA MET A 232 12.11 3.85 8.19
C MET A 232 12.92 4.88 7.39
N HIS A 233 14.24 4.87 7.51
CA HIS A 233 15.10 5.82 6.78
C HIS A 233 15.07 5.57 5.27
N GLU A 234 15.06 4.31 4.87
CA GLU A 234 14.95 3.86 3.48
C GLU A 234 13.60 4.27 2.89
N THR A 235 12.52 4.06 3.64
CA THR A 235 11.15 4.46 3.24
C THR A 235 11.05 5.97 3.07
N ILE A 236 11.48 6.75 4.07
CA ILE A 236 11.44 8.21 4.00
C ILE A 236 12.32 8.72 2.85
N GLY A 237 13.52 8.17 2.70
CA GLY A 237 14.44 8.55 1.63
C GLY A 237 13.88 8.26 0.24
N ALA A 238 13.23 7.11 0.06
CA ALA A 238 12.56 6.76 -1.18
C ALA A 238 11.36 7.68 -1.46
N MET A 239 10.53 7.98 -0.46
CA MET A 239 9.43 8.94 -0.60
C MET A 239 9.93 10.33 -1.02
N GLN A 240 11.01 10.83 -0.41
CA GLN A 240 11.61 12.11 -0.78
C GLN A 240 12.13 12.13 -2.22
N ARG A 241 12.82 11.06 -2.66
CA ARG A 241 13.30 10.93 -4.05
C ARG A 241 12.15 10.92 -5.06
N GLN A 242 11.06 10.25 -4.70
CA GLN A 242 9.89 10.07 -5.55
C GLN A 242 8.92 11.27 -5.51
N GLY A 243 9.12 12.20 -4.58
CA GLY A 243 8.24 13.35 -4.36
C GLY A 243 6.88 12.96 -3.77
N LEU A 244 6.85 11.90 -2.96
CA LEU A 244 5.63 11.39 -2.34
C LEU A 244 5.32 12.12 -1.03
N THR A 245 4.04 12.43 -0.84
CA THR A 245 3.49 12.91 0.44
C THR A 245 2.83 11.75 1.18
N PHE A 246 3.14 11.60 2.46
CA PHE A 246 2.51 10.59 3.30
C PHE A 246 1.13 11.07 3.76
N ALA A 247 0.11 10.23 3.60
CA ALA A 247 -1.19 10.40 4.23
C ALA A 247 -1.40 9.39 5.35
N TYR A 248 -1.99 9.86 6.45
CA TYR A 248 -2.38 9.05 7.59
C TYR A 248 -3.91 9.06 7.72
N PHE A 249 -4.51 7.89 7.89
CA PHE A 249 -5.94 7.77 8.17
C PHE A 249 -6.21 8.10 9.63
N ALA A 250 -6.86 9.23 9.89
CA ALA A 250 -7.47 9.48 11.18
C ALA A 250 -8.73 8.62 11.29
N GLU A 251 -8.62 7.39 11.80
CA GLU A 251 -9.81 6.55 12.06
C GLU A 251 -10.81 7.33 12.93
N SER A 252 -12.01 7.53 12.40
CA SER A 252 -13.16 7.99 13.16
C SER A 252 -13.65 6.85 14.04
N ARG A 253 -13.82 7.09 15.35
CA ARG A 253 -14.37 6.11 16.31
C ARG A 253 -15.74 5.55 15.93
N HIS A 254 -16.40 6.08 14.91
CA HIS A 254 -17.74 5.71 14.46
C HIS A 254 -17.77 4.78 13.24
N GLN A 255 -16.61 4.34 12.73
CA GLN A 255 -16.50 3.34 11.64
C GLN A 255 -16.34 1.89 12.17
N ARG A 256 -16.85 1.58 13.35
CA ARG A 256 -16.93 0.21 13.89
C ARG A 256 -18.31 -0.09 14.45
#